data_AF-A0A2T7H702-F1
#
_entry.id   AF-A0A2T7H702-F1
#
_cell.length_a   1.000
_cell.length_b   1.000
_cell.length_c   1.000
_cell.angle_alpha   90.00
_cell.angle_beta   90.00
_cell.angle_gamma   90.00
#
_symmetry.space_group_name_H-M   'P 1'
#
loop_
_entity.id
_entity.type
_entity.pdbx_description
1 polymer ?
#
loop_
_entity_poly.entity_id
_entity_poly.type
_entity_poly.pdbx_seq_one_letter_code
_entity_poly.pdbx_strand_id
1 'polypeptide(L)'
;MTRTLTLVITTPLEVAVSEDAVTSVRAEDGSGGFGIQPGHADLLTVLSPSVLRWRRADGVWHYCALRSGVLRVSQGERIDIASREAVPGDNLEELEALVREHEAAGEDAARRARGEQVRLHANAIRSLMRRLGPHQAVEDLAEDFR
;
A
#
# COMPACT_ATOMS: atom_id res chain seq x y z
N MET A 1 4.74 -34.01 -16.13
CA MET A 1 3.76 -32.90 -16.26
C MET A 1 4.41 -31.65 -15.72
N THR A 2 4.52 -30.59 -16.53
CA THR A 2 5.02 -29.30 -16.06
C THR A 2 3.94 -28.69 -15.18
N ARG A 3 4.18 -28.56 -13.87
CA ARG A 3 3.24 -27.87 -12.97
C ARG A 3 3.19 -26.40 -13.37
N THR A 4 2.05 -25.76 -13.17
CA THR A 4 1.82 -24.34 -13.47
C THR A 4 1.15 -23.66 -12.30
N LEU A 5 1.10 -22.33 -12.35
CA LEU A 5 0.42 -21.46 -11.40
C LEU A 5 -0.82 -20.86 -12.07
N THR A 6 -1.85 -20.59 -11.27
CA THR A 6 -2.92 -19.64 -11.60
C THR A 6 -2.65 -18.34 -10.85
N LEU A 7 -2.63 -17.22 -11.57
CA LEU A 7 -2.40 -15.87 -11.05
C LEU A 7 -3.65 -15.03 -11.21
N VAL A 8 -4.15 -14.46 -10.12
CA VAL A 8 -5.27 -13.53 -10.13
C VAL A 8 -4.86 -12.24 -9.42
N ILE A 9 -4.99 -11.11 -10.10
CA ILE A 9 -4.77 -9.77 -9.54
C ILE A 9 -6.10 -9.03 -9.56
N THR A 10 -6.52 -8.58 -8.38
CA THR A 10 -7.79 -7.89 -8.18
C THR A 10 -7.58 -6.51 -7.57
N THR A 11 -8.43 -5.59 -8.01
CA THR A 11 -8.65 -4.30 -7.35
C THR A 11 -10.06 -4.31 -6.74
N PRO A 12 -10.43 -3.31 -5.93
CA PRO A 12 -11.80 -3.19 -5.43
C PRO A 12 -12.85 -3.05 -6.55
N LEU A 13 -12.44 -2.64 -7.75
CA LEU A 13 -13.34 -2.32 -8.85
C LEU A 13 -13.44 -3.47 -9.87
N GLU A 14 -12.38 -4.28 -10.02
CA GLU A 14 -12.32 -5.30 -11.06
C GLU A 14 -11.24 -6.36 -10.82
N VAL A 15 -11.28 -7.42 -11.64
CA VAL A 15 -10.17 -8.37 -11.80
C VAL A 15 -9.27 -7.84 -12.92
N ALA A 16 -8.14 -7.25 -12.55
CA ALA A 16 -7.21 -6.63 -13.50
C ALA A 16 -6.41 -7.67 -14.33
N VAL A 17 -6.09 -8.81 -13.72
CA VAL A 17 -5.37 -9.92 -14.37
C VAL A 17 -5.94 -11.24 -13.87
N SER A 18 -6.20 -12.18 -14.79
CA SER A 18 -6.58 -13.56 -14.47
C SER A 18 -5.91 -14.48 -15.46
N GLU A 19 -4.88 -15.20 -15.02
CA GLU A 19 -4.01 -15.97 -15.90
C GLU A 19 -3.79 -17.38 -15.37
N ASP A 20 -3.96 -18.35 -16.27
CA ASP A 20 -3.59 -19.73 -16.06
C ASP A 20 -2.26 -20.05 -16.75
N ALA A 21 -1.74 -21.26 -16.48
CA ALA A 21 -0.52 -21.76 -17.09
C ALA A 21 0.73 -20.86 -16.88
N VAL A 22 0.76 -20.11 -15.77
CA VAL A 22 1.90 -19.28 -15.38
C VAL A 22 3.04 -20.18 -14.89
N THR A 23 4.24 -19.96 -15.40
CA THR A 23 5.43 -20.78 -15.09
C THR A 23 6.30 -20.17 -14.00
N SER A 24 6.25 -18.85 -13.84
CA SER A 24 6.92 -18.14 -12.74
C SER A 24 6.35 -16.74 -12.56
N VAL A 25 6.36 -16.25 -11.32
CA VAL A 25 6.03 -14.87 -10.94
C VAL A 25 7.22 -14.25 -10.22
N ARG A 26 7.50 -12.96 -10.45
CA ARG A 26 8.42 -12.14 -9.65
C ARG A 26 7.67 -10.95 -9.08
N ALA A 27 7.90 -10.68 -7.82
CA ALA A 27 7.29 -9.59 -7.07
C ALA A 27 8.30 -9.03 -6.05
N GLU A 28 7.92 -7.95 -5.37
CA GLU A 28 8.74 -7.28 -4.35
C GLU A 28 7.90 -6.99 -3.11
N ASP A 29 8.49 -7.23 -1.94
CA ASP A 29 7.95 -6.86 -0.64
C ASP A 29 8.97 -6.07 0.18
N GLY A 30 8.69 -5.83 1.45
CA GLY A 30 9.59 -5.08 2.33
C GLY A 30 10.97 -5.73 2.56
N SER A 31 11.16 -6.98 2.17
CA SER A 31 12.46 -7.67 2.21
C SER A 31 13.25 -7.55 0.91
N GLY A 32 12.63 -7.08 -0.17
CA GLY A 32 13.19 -6.97 -1.51
C GLY A 32 12.50 -7.88 -2.53
N GLY A 33 13.19 -8.19 -3.63
CA GLY A 33 12.64 -8.97 -4.73
C GLY A 33 12.66 -10.48 -4.49
N PHE A 34 11.55 -11.16 -4.83
CA PHE A 34 11.41 -12.61 -4.73
C PHE A 34 10.72 -13.22 -5.96
N GLY A 35 10.70 -14.55 -6.03
CA GLY A 35 10.10 -15.29 -7.13
C GLY A 35 9.30 -16.50 -6.65
N ILE A 36 8.17 -16.77 -7.33
CA ILE A 36 7.28 -17.88 -7.05
C ILE A 36 7.24 -18.79 -8.27
N GLN A 37 7.44 -20.09 -8.05
CA GLN A 37 7.33 -21.14 -9.06
C GLN A 37 6.31 -22.20 -8.58
N PRO A 38 5.80 -23.05 -9.49
CA PRO A 38 4.94 -24.16 -9.12
C PRO A 38 5.55 -25.04 -8.01
N GLY A 39 4.77 -25.34 -6.97
CA GLY A 39 5.19 -26.08 -5.78
C GLY A 39 5.78 -25.22 -4.66
N HIS A 40 5.77 -23.89 -4.79
CA HIS A 40 6.19 -22.99 -3.72
C HIS A 40 5.37 -23.20 -2.43
N ALA A 41 5.98 -23.00 -1.27
CA ALA A 41 5.26 -23.07 -0.01
C ALA A 41 4.16 -21.99 0.07
N ASP A 42 3.14 -22.23 0.88
CA ASP A 42 2.15 -21.20 1.17
C ASP A 42 2.83 -19.96 1.75
N LEU A 43 2.44 -18.79 1.24
CA LEU A 43 3.06 -17.51 1.56
C LEU A 43 1.97 -16.45 1.65
N LEU A 44 2.07 -15.57 2.65
CA LEU A 44 1.26 -14.38 2.76
C LEU A 44 2.19 -13.20 3.04
N THR A 45 2.22 -12.21 2.15
CA THR A 45 3.10 -11.04 2.29
C THR A 45 2.41 -9.76 1.78
N VAL A 46 2.93 -8.62 2.21
CA VAL A 46 2.51 -7.29 1.75
C VAL A 46 3.50 -6.81 0.70
N LEU A 47 3.02 -6.55 -0.50
CA LEU A 47 3.81 -6.06 -1.62
C LEU A 47 4.11 -4.56 -1.48
N SER A 48 5.36 -4.22 -1.78
CA SER A 48 5.79 -2.85 -2.01
C SER A 48 5.20 -2.34 -3.34
N PRO A 49 5.04 -1.01 -3.51
CA PRO A 49 4.75 -0.43 -4.82
C PRO A 49 5.82 -0.90 -5.82
N SER A 50 5.41 -1.61 -6.87
CA SER A 50 6.35 -2.30 -7.76
C SER A 50 5.69 -2.75 -9.05
N VAL A 51 6.50 -3.13 -10.04
CA VAL A 51 6.02 -3.83 -11.23
C VAL A 51 6.13 -5.33 -11.00
N LEU A 52 4.98 -5.98 -10.83
CA LEU A 52 4.91 -7.44 -10.83
C LEU A 52 5.08 -7.96 -12.26
N ARG A 53 5.81 -9.08 -12.40
CA ARG A 53 6.01 -9.71 -13.71
C ARG A 53 5.85 -11.21 -13.64
N TRP A 54 5.33 -11.81 -14.71
CA TRP A 54 5.16 -13.25 -14.80
C TRP A 54 5.48 -13.77 -16.20
N ARG A 55 5.79 -15.07 -16.28
CA ARG A 55 6.00 -15.79 -17.54
C ARG A 55 4.98 -16.90 -17.71
N ARG A 56 4.65 -17.20 -18.97
CA ARG A 56 3.93 -18.42 -19.35
C ARG A 56 4.89 -19.41 -20.00
N ALA A 57 4.33 -20.45 -20.63
CA ALA A 57 5.09 -21.47 -21.34
C ALA A 57 5.84 -20.94 -22.58
N ASP A 58 5.41 -19.81 -23.14
CA ASP A 58 6.08 -19.13 -24.25
C ASP A 58 7.39 -18.41 -23.84
N GLY A 59 7.63 -18.28 -22.53
CA GLY A 59 8.80 -17.59 -21.98
C GLY A 59 8.73 -16.06 -22.03
N VAL A 60 7.63 -15.49 -22.53
CA VAL A 60 7.43 -14.03 -22.63
C VAL A 60 7.10 -13.47 -21.26
N TRP A 61 7.68 -12.31 -20.94
CA TRP A 61 7.35 -11.58 -19.72
C TRP A 61 6.10 -10.73 -19.95
N HIS A 62 5.17 -10.82 -19.00
CA HIS A 62 4.05 -9.91 -18.86
C HIS A 62 4.22 -9.09 -17.58
N TYR A 63 3.61 -7.90 -17.53
CA TYR A 63 3.82 -6.94 -16.46
C TYR A 63 2.51 -6.35 -15.94
N CYS A 64 2.52 -5.99 -14.67
CA CYS A 64 1.43 -5.24 -14.03
C CYS A 64 2.03 -4.32 -12.96
N ALA A 65 1.81 -3.02 -13.08
CA ALA A 65 2.15 -2.06 -12.05
C ALA A 65 1.18 -2.18 -10.88
N LEU A 66 1.71 -2.33 -9.67
CA LEU A 66 0.95 -2.41 -8.43
C LEU A 66 1.31 -1.23 -7.55
N ARG A 67 0.31 -0.51 -7.06
CA ARG A 67 0.52 0.58 -6.07
C ARG A 67 0.93 0.03 -4.70
N SER A 68 0.54 -1.20 -4.36
CA SER A 68 0.87 -2.02 -3.17
C SER A 68 -0.27 -3.04 -3.04
N GLY A 69 -0.04 -4.18 -2.38
CA GLY A 69 -1.11 -5.15 -2.19
C GLY A 69 -0.77 -6.22 -1.18
N VAL A 70 -1.68 -7.17 -1.02
CA VAL A 70 -1.43 -8.42 -0.28
C VAL A 70 -1.36 -9.54 -1.30
N LEU A 71 -0.27 -10.31 -1.27
CA LEU A 71 -0.07 -11.50 -2.07
C LEU A 71 -0.27 -12.73 -1.20
N ARG A 72 -1.05 -13.69 -1.70
CA ARG A 72 -1.21 -15.01 -1.09
C ARG A 72 -0.86 -16.09 -2.09
N VAL A 73 0.02 -17.00 -1.70
CA VAL A 73 0.25 -18.29 -2.36
C VAL A 73 -0.50 -19.37 -1.57
N SER A 74 -1.24 -20.23 -2.27
CA SER A 74 -1.92 -21.37 -1.67
C SER A 74 -1.72 -22.65 -2.48
N GLN A 75 -1.51 -23.75 -1.76
CA GLN A 75 -1.34 -25.11 -2.29
C GLN A 75 -0.19 -25.24 -3.32
N GLY A 76 0.73 -24.28 -3.33
CA GLY A 76 1.83 -24.18 -4.28
C GLY A 76 1.43 -24.03 -5.74
N GLU A 77 0.17 -23.70 -6.05
CA GLU A 77 -0.31 -23.56 -7.43
C GLU A 77 -1.20 -22.33 -7.67
N ARG A 78 -1.67 -21.67 -6.62
CA ARG A 78 -2.54 -20.50 -6.76
C ARG A 78 -1.92 -19.26 -6.12
N ILE A 79 -1.91 -18.16 -6.87
CA ILE A 79 -1.46 -16.85 -6.43
C ILE A 79 -2.63 -15.86 -6.57
N ASP A 80 -3.09 -15.34 -5.44
CA ASP A 80 -4.09 -14.28 -5.40
C ASP A 80 -3.44 -12.99 -4.89
N ILE A 81 -3.68 -11.88 -5.59
CA ILE A 81 -3.17 -10.56 -5.24
C ILE A 81 -4.32 -9.59 -5.16
N ALA A 82 -4.46 -8.93 -4.02
CA ALA A 82 -5.39 -7.83 -3.82
C ALA A 82 -4.60 -6.53 -3.71
N SER A 83 -4.80 -5.62 -4.66
CA SER A 83 -4.14 -4.31 -4.73
C SER A 83 -5.18 -3.20 -4.74
N ARG A 84 -4.82 -1.98 -4.30
CA ARG A 84 -5.71 -0.82 -4.49
C ARG A 84 -5.82 -0.41 -5.95
N GLU A 85 -4.75 -0.63 -6.70
CA GLU A 85 -4.62 -0.27 -8.11
C GLU A 85 -3.66 -1.25 -8.76
N ALA A 86 -4.06 -1.78 -9.92
CA ALA A 86 -3.30 -2.73 -10.68
C ALA A 86 -3.46 -2.38 -12.17
N VAL A 87 -2.37 -2.01 -12.81
CA VAL A 87 -2.37 -1.57 -14.21
C VAL A 87 -1.54 -2.55 -15.03
N PRO A 88 -2.16 -3.48 -15.79
CA PRO A 88 -1.44 -4.34 -16.71
C PRO A 88 -0.87 -3.52 -17.88
N GLY A 89 0.27 -3.95 -18.42
CA GLY A 89 0.87 -3.29 -19.58
C GLY A 89 2.06 -4.06 -20.16
N ASP A 90 2.45 -3.68 -21.37
CA ASP A 90 3.53 -4.35 -22.12
C ASP A 90 4.85 -3.55 -22.10
N ASN A 91 4.80 -2.25 -21.75
CA ASN A 91 5.98 -1.39 -21.65
C ASN A 91 6.43 -1.28 -20.18
N LEU A 92 7.51 -1.98 -19.84
CA LEU A 92 8.07 -1.96 -18.49
C LEU A 92 8.50 -0.56 -18.03
N GLU A 93 9.06 0.26 -18.92
CA GLU A 93 9.58 1.59 -18.56
C GLU A 93 8.44 2.54 -18.15
N GLU A 94 7.32 2.49 -18.87
CA GLU A 94 6.10 3.25 -18.55
C GLU A 94 5.50 2.80 -17.21
N LEU A 95 5.43 1.48 -16.98
CA LEU A 95 4.91 0.93 -15.73
C LEU A 95 5.80 1.30 -14.54
N GLU A 96 7.12 1.27 -14.69
CA GLU A 96 8.05 1.71 -13.65
C GLU A 96 7.90 3.22 -13.37
N ALA A 97 7.66 4.04 -14.40
CA ALA A 97 7.38 5.45 -14.21
C ALA A 97 6.08 5.69 -13.43
N LEU A 98 5.03 4.92 -13.75
CA LEU A 98 3.75 4.97 -13.04
C LEU A 98 3.90 4.61 -11.56
N VAL A 99 4.66 3.55 -11.25
CA VAL A 99 4.94 3.17 -9.86
C VAL A 99 5.64 4.30 -9.11
N ARG A 100 6.70 4.89 -9.69
CA ARG A 100 7.42 6.01 -9.07
C ARG A 100 6.52 7.23 -8.81
N GLU A 101 5.63 7.55 -9.75
CA GLU A 101 4.65 8.63 -9.56
C GLU A 101 3.70 8.32 -8.40
N HIS A 102 3.21 7.10 -8.31
CA HIS A 102 2.32 6.66 -7.23
C HIS A 102 2.99 6.68 -5.87
N GLU A 103 4.26 6.29 -5.78
CA GLU A 103 5.06 6.39 -4.56
C GLU A 103 5.22 7.84 -4.12
N ALA A 104 5.64 8.73 -5.03
CA ALA A 104 5.79 10.14 -4.74
C ALA A 104 4.47 10.77 -4.27
N ALA A 105 3.35 10.46 -4.93
CA ALA A 105 2.02 10.90 -4.52
C ALA A 105 1.62 10.38 -3.13
N GLY A 106 1.99 9.13 -2.80
CA GLY A 106 1.76 8.53 -1.49
C GLY A 106 2.55 9.21 -0.37
N GLU A 107 3.83 9.48 -0.60
CA GLU A 107 4.68 10.21 0.35
C GLU A 107 4.17 11.63 0.61
N ASP A 108 3.77 12.32 -0.45
CA ASP A 108 3.17 13.64 -0.39
C ASP A 108 1.89 13.66 0.44
N ALA A 109 1.00 12.71 0.21
CA ALA A 109 -0.23 12.56 0.99
C ALA A 109 0.08 12.29 2.46
N ALA A 110 1.03 11.41 2.77
CA ALA A 110 1.46 11.12 4.14
C ALA A 110 2.06 12.36 4.82
N ARG A 111 2.86 13.16 4.10
CA ARG A 111 3.46 14.40 4.61
C ARG A 111 2.38 15.43 4.97
N ARG A 112 1.39 15.62 4.10
CA ARG A 112 0.24 16.52 4.34
C ARG A 112 -0.57 16.08 5.56
N ALA A 113 -0.92 14.79 5.64
CA ALA A 113 -1.70 14.23 6.74
C ALA A 113 -0.99 14.43 8.10
N ARG A 114 0.33 14.22 8.17
CA ARG A 114 1.12 14.49 9.38
C ARG A 114 1.10 15.96 9.77
N GLY A 115 1.24 16.87 8.80
CA GLY A 115 1.16 18.32 9.05
C GLY A 115 -0.21 18.75 9.58
N GLU A 116 -1.28 18.21 9.01
CA GLU A 116 -2.64 18.45 9.48
C GLU A 116 -2.87 17.92 10.90
N GLN A 117 -2.40 16.70 11.20
CA GLN A 117 -2.51 16.11 12.53
C GLN A 117 -1.80 16.96 13.59
N VAL A 118 -0.57 17.43 13.32
CA VAL A 118 0.17 18.31 14.23
C VAL A 118 -0.59 19.62 14.46
N ARG A 119 -1.13 20.23 13.40
CA ARG A 119 -1.93 21.45 13.49
C ARG A 119 -3.20 21.25 14.32
N LEU A 120 -3.92 20.14 14.11
CA LEU A 120 -5.12 19.78 14.87
C LEU A 120 -4.80 19.58 16.35
N HIS A 121 -3.74 18.84 16.68
CA HIS A 121 -3.28 18.65 18.06
C HIS A 121 -2.93 19.98 18.74
N ALA A 122 -2.17 20.85 18.08
CA ALA A 122 -1.79 22.16 18.64
C ALA A 122 -3.03 23.05 18.87
N ASN A 123 -4.00 23.03 17.96
CA ASN A 123 -5.25 23.77 18.12
C ASN A 123 -6.10 23.25 19.29
N ALA A 124 -6.17 21.93 19.47
CA ALA A 124 -6.88 21.32 20.59
C ALA A 124 -6.25 21.74 21.93
N ILE A 125 -4.92 21.64 22.06
CA ILE A 125 -4.19 22.07 23.27
C ILE A 125 -4.44 23.55 23.55
N ARG A 126 -4.30 24.44 22.56
CA ARG A 126 -4.58 25.87 22.74
C ARG A 126 -6.02 26.15 23.17
N SER A 127 -6.98 25.41 22.62
CA SER A 127 -8.39 25.56 23.00
C SER A 127 -8.65 25.11 24.44
N LEU A 128 -8.01 24.02 24.88
CA LEU A 128 -8.06 23.56 26.27
C LEU A 128 -7.42 24.58 27.21
N MET A 129 -6.20 25.05 26.91
CA MET A 129 -5.53 26.06 27.73
C MET A 129 -6.29 27.38 27.80
N ARG A 130 -7.02 27.78 26.75
CA ARG A 130 -7.88 28.97 26.81
C ARG A 130 -9.11 28.78 27.70
N ARG A 131 -9.69 27.57 27.74
CA ARG A 131 -10.86 27.25 28.57
C ARG A 131 -10.49 26.94 30.03
N LEU A 132 -9.29 26.41 30.25
CA LEU A 132 -8.73 26.09 31.57
C LEU A 132 -7.83 27.21 32.12
N GLY A 133 -7.48 28.19 31.28
CA GLY A 133 -6.81 29.42 31.67
C GLY A 133 -7.70 30.22 32.61
N PRO A 134 -7.11 30.94 33.57
CA PRO A 134 -7.79 31.34 34.81
C PRO A 134 -9.04 32.17 34.53
N HIS A 135 -10.21 31.60 34.84
CA HIS A 135 -11.43 32.36 35.07
C HIS A 135 -11.58 32.56 36.58
N GLN A 136 -11.51 33.83 36.99
CA GLN A 136 -12.05 34.37 38.24
C GLN A 136 -11.52 33.78 39.56
N ALA A 137 -10.33 34.22 39.98
CA ALA A 137 -9.92 34.21 41.39
C ALA A 137 -9.31 35.55 41.83
N VAL A 138 -9.61 36.64 41.10
CA VAL A 138 -9.06 37.98 41.39
C VAL A 138 -10.14 39.05 41.60
N GLU A 139 -11.43 38.71 41.45
CA GLU A 139 -12.53 39.62 41.83
C GLU A 139 -12.96 39.47 43.31
N ASP A 140 -12.65 38.35 43.98
CA ASP A 140 -13.04 38.11 45.39
C ASP A 140 -12.05 38.65 46.44
N LEU A 141 -10.84 39.09 46.04
CA LEU A 141 -9.83 39.60 46.99
C LEU A 141 -9.91 41.12 47.23
N ALA A 142 -10.82 41.83 46.55
CA ALA A 142 -11.03 43.26 46.72
C ALA A 142 -12.19 43.62 47.67
N GLU A 143 -13.03 42.66 48.07
CA GLU A 143 -14.13 42.88 49.05
C GLU A 143 -13.76 42.52 50.49
N ASP A 144 -12.64 41.82 50.73
CA ASP A 144 -12.22 41.35 52.06
C ASP A 144 -11.36 42.37 52.86
N PHE A 145 -11.19 43.60 52.35
CA PHE A 145 -10.43 44.69 52.99
C PHE A 145 -11.24 45.97 53.25
N ARG A 146 -12.56 45.88 53.41
CA ARG A 146 -13.40 46.96 53.94
C ARG A 146 -13.84 46.65 55.37
#